data_AF-A0A222XCV9-F1
#
_entry.id   AF-A0A222XCV9-F1
#
_cell.length_a   1.000
_cell.length_b   1.000
_cell.length_c   1.000
_cell.angle_alpha   90.00
_cell.angle_beta   90.00
_cell.angle_gamma   90.00
#
_symmetry.space_group_name_H-M   'P 1'
#
loop_
_entity.id
_entity.type
_entity.pdbx_description
1 polymer ?
#
loop_
_entity_poly.entity_id
_entity_poly.type
_entity_poly.pdbx_seq_one_letter_code
_entity_poly.pdbx_strand_id
1 'polypeptide(L)'
;MIQLTVDPDDLEDAVSDIRTSAANLEASLDGLDADMKVLAAAWTGDASDAFQARYRAWDSDMSLAVADLRIIGDLLYQASLSYAETEAAVIERCA
;
A
#
# COMPACT_ATOMS: atom_id res chain seq x y z
N MET A 1 11.64 27.68 -13.65
CA MET A 1 11.31 26.88 -12.45
C MET A 1 9.98 26.21 -12.74
N ILE A 2 9.93 24.89 -12.68
CA ILE A 2 8.68 24.14 -12.83
C ILE A 2 8.02 24.19 -11.45
N GLN A 3 7.03 25.06 -11.30
CA GLN A 3 6.22 25.12 -10.11
C GLN A 3 5.19 24.00 -10.24
N LEU A 4 5.42 22.88 -9.56
CA LEU A 4 4.38 21.88 -9.36
C LEU A 4 3.33 22.50 -8.44
N THR A 5 2.15 22.76 -8.99
CA THR A 5 0.97 23.30 -8.29
C THR A 5 0.20 22.18 -7.61
N VAL A 6 0.87 21.39 -6.77
CA VAL A 6 0.18 20.43 -5.91
C VAL A 6 0.10 21.07 -4.53
N ASP A 7 -1.11 21.25 -4.02
CA ASP A 7 -1.34 21.74 -2.67
C ASP A 7 -0.80 20.71 -1.67
N PRO A 8 0.05 21.10 -0.71
CA PRO A 8 0.52 20.18 0.34
C PRO A 8 -0.63 19.50 1.09
N ASP A 9 -1.75 20.19 1.30
CA ASP A 9 -2.93 19.64 1.98
C ASP A 9 -3.57 18.52 1.14
N ASP A 10 -3.70 18.72 -0.18
CA ASP A 10 -4.22 17.69 -1.11
C ASP A 10 -3.32 16.44 -1.12
N LEU A 11 -2.01 16.62 -0.93
CA LEU A 11 -1.05 15.52 -0.88
C LEU A 11 -1.14 14.74 0.44
N GLU A 12 -1.34 15.41 1.57
CA GLU A 12 -1.55 14.77 2.86
C GLU A 12 -2.85 13.95 2.90
N ASP A 13 -3.93 14.50 2.35
CA ASP A 13 -5.21 13.79 2.23
C ASP A 13 -5.05 12.53 1.35
N ALA A 14 -4.40 12.66 0.19
CA ALA A 14 -4.12 11.53 -0.69
C ALA A 14 -3.27 10.44 -0.02
N VAL A 15 -2.27 10.83 0.78
CA VAL A 15 -1.46 9.89 1.59
C VAL A 15 -2.31 9.12 2.59
N SER A 16 -3.19 9.84 3.30
CA SER A 16 -4.11 9.25 4.29
C SER A 16 -5.05 8.24 3.64
N ASP A 17 -5.62 8.60 2.49
CA ASP A 17 -6.52 7.74 1.71
C ASP A 17 -5.82 6.48 1.20
N ILE A 18 -4.58 6.60 0.70
CA ILE A 18 -3.77 5.47 0.24
C ILE A 18 -3.44 4.52 1.39
N ARG A 19 -3.00 5.06 2.54
CA ARG A 19 -2.70 4.25 3.74
C ARG A 19 -3.95 3.51 4.23
N THR A 20 -5.09 4.18 4.24
CA THR A 20 -6.38 3.58 4.62
C THR A 20 -6.79 2.48 3.65
N SER A 21 -6.64 2.72 2.34
CA SER A 21 -6.95 1.73 1.31
C SER A 21 -6.03 0.51 1.39
N ALA A 22 -4.74 0.71 1.66
CA ALA A 22 -3.76 -0.37 1.85
C ALA A 22 -4.12 -1.23 3.07
N ALA A 23 -4.50 -0.63 4.19
CA ALA A 23 -4.93 -1.34 5.39
C ALA A 23 -6.22 -2.15 5.17
N ASN A 24 -7.19 -1.58 4.46
CA ASN A 24 -8.43 -2.28 4.11
C ASN A 24 -8.18 -3.45 3.15
N LEU A 25 -7.26 -3.29 2.20
CA LEU A 25 -6.85 -4.36 1.30
C LEU A 25 -6.18 -5.50 2.07
N GLU A 26 -5.23 -5.18 2.95
CA GLU A 26 -4.55 -6.16 3.80
C GLU A 26 -5.54 -6.98 4.63
N ALA A 27 -6.50 -6.33 5.29
CA ALA A 27 -7.55 -7.02 6.04
C ALA A 27 -8.42 -7.95 5.15
N SER A 28 -8.70 -7.54 3.92
CA SER A 28 -9.45 -8.36 2.96
C SER A 28 -8.63 -9.57 2.48
N LEU A 29 -7.32 -9.38 2.29
CA LEU A 29 -6.40 -10.43 1.91
C LEU A 29 -6.21 -11.45 3.03
N ASP A 30 -6.09 -11.00 4.28
CA ASP A 30 -6.03 -11.88 5.46
C ASP A 30 -7.29 -12.75 5.58
N GLY A 31 -8.46 -12.18 5.30
CA GLY A 31 -9.72 -12.93 5.26
C GLY A 31 -9.72 -14.00 4.17
N LEU A 32 -9.29 -13.64 2.95
CA LEU A 32 -9.21 -14.57 1.83
C LEU A 32 -8.16 -15.68 2.08
N ASP A 33 -7.03 -15.35 2.69
CA ASP A 33 -6.01 -16.32 3.09
C ASP A 33 -6.55 -17.33 4.10
N ALA A 34 -7.30 -16.87 5.11
CA ALA A 34 -7.96 -17.75 6.08
C ALA A 34 -8.92 -18.73 5.38
N ASP A 35 -9.74 -18.26 4.44
CA ASP A 35 -10.67 -19.10 3.68
C ASP A 35 -9.92 -20.11 2.80
N MET A 36 -8.85 -19.68 2.12
CA MET A 36 -8.01 -20.57 1.30
C MET A 36 -7.30 -21.64 2.13
N LYS A 37 -6.84 -21.31 3.34
CA LYS A 37 -6.24 -22.28 4.28
C LYS A 37 -7.23 -23.37 4.69
N VAL A 38 -8.48 -23.00 4.94
CA VAL A 38 -9.54 -23.98 5.27
C VAL A 38 -9.77 -24.92 4.08
N LEU A 39 -9.86 -24.39 2.87
CA LEU A 39 -10.00 -25.20 1.65
C LEU A 39 -8.79 -26.11 1.43
N ALA A 40 -7.57 -25.58 1.59
CA ALA A 40 -6.32 -26.33 1.45
C ALA A 40 -6.26 -27.52 2.41
N ALA A 41 -6.71 -27.31 3.66
CA ALA A 41 -6.75 -28.37 4.67
C ALA A 41 -7.77 -29.47 4.35
N ALA A 42 -8.90 -29.11 3.74
CA ALA A 42 -9.95 -30.04 3.35
C ALA A 42 -9.61 -30.82 2.07
N TRP A 43 -8.83 -30.23 1.15
CA TRP A 43 -8.50 -30.80 -0.14
C TRP A 43 -7.10 -31.41 -0.14
N THR A 44 -7.00 -32.71 0.14
CA THR A 44 -5.75 -33.48 0.18
C THR A 44 -5.63 -34.50 -0.97
N GLY A 45 -4.40 -34.94 -1.27
CA GLY A 45 -4.06 -35.90 -2.33
C GLY A 45 -3.40 -35.26 -3.56
N ASP A 46 -2.90 -36.08 -4.50
CA ASP A 46 -2.15 -35.63 -5.69
C ASP A 46 -2.88 -34.57 -6.54
N ALA A 47 -4.21 -34.50 -6.44
CA ALA A 47 -5.03 -33.49 -7.10
C ALA A 47 -4.92 -32.09 -6.47
N SER A 48 -4.45 -31.96 -5.23
CA SER A 48 -4.36 -30.67 -4.52
C SER A 48 -2.99 -29.98 -4.64
N ASP A 49 -1.97 -30.66 -5.19
CA ASP A 49 -0.64 -30.09 -5.39
C ASP A 49 -0.67 -28.83 -6.27
N ALA A 50 -1.44 -28.86 -7.36
CA ALA A 50 -1.60 -27.73 -8.26
C ALA A 50 -2.28 -26.53 -7.57
N PHE A 51 -3.27 -26.80 -6.72
CA PHE A 51 -3.93 -25.78 -5.91
C PHE A 51 -2.96 -25.17 -4.90
N GLN A 52 -2.24 -25.99 -4.14
CA GLN A 52 -1.27 -25.52 -3.15
C GLN A 52 -0.15 -24.71 -3.78
N ALA A 53 0.33 -25.09 -4.96
CA ALA A 53 1.31 -24.32 -5.71
C ALA A 53 0.75 -22.95 -6.13
N ARG A 54 -0.49 -22.90 -6.63
CA ARG A 54 -1.13 -21.64 -7.03
C ARG A 54 -1.43 -20.74 -5.83
N TYR A 55 -1.81 -21.33 -4.70
CA TYR A 55 -2.05 -20.64 -3.43
C TYR A 55 -0.78 -19.98 -2.90
N ARG A 56 0.35 -20.71 -2.85
CA ARG A 56 1.65 -20.11 -2.44
C ARG A 56 2.10 -18.97 -3.35
N ALA A 57 1.89 -19.10 -4.66
CA ALA A 57 2.20 -18.03 -5.60
C ALA A 57 1.30 -16.80 -5.37
N TRP A 58 0.00 -17.02 -5.17
CA TRP A 58 -0.94 -15.96 -4.86
C TRP A 58 -0.58 -15.24 -3.54
N ASP A 59 -0.29 -15.96 -2.47
CA ASP A 59 0.12 -15.39 -1.18
C ASP A 59 1.35 -14.49 -1.32
N SER A 60 2.37 -14.96 -2.06
CA SER A 60 3.56 -14.17 -2.36
C SER A 60 3.25 -12.89 -3.16
N ASP A 61 2.41 -12.99 -4.20
CA ASP A 61 2.04 -11.85 -5.03
C ASP A 61 1.26 -10.79 -4.23
N MET A 62 0.37 -11.24 -3.33
CA MET A 62 -0.44 -10.35 -2.49
C MET A 62 0.41 -9.65 -1.43
N SER A 63 1.36 -10.35 -0.81
CA SER A 63 2.31 -9.76 0.13
C SER A 63 3.13 -8.65 -0.52
N LEU A 64 3.60 -8.87 -1.76
CA LEU A 64 4.30 -7.87 -2.56
C LEU A 64 3.42 -6.65 -2.85
N ALA A 65 2.18 -6.86 -3.28
CA ALA A 65 1.26 -5.76 -3.58
C ALA A 65 0.97 -4.85 -2.37
N VAL A 66 0.79 -5.43 -1.18
CA VAL A 66 0.60 -4.67 0.06
C VAL A 66 1.88 -3.90 0.43
N ALA A 67 3.05 -4.52 0.28
CA ALA A 67 4.32 -3.85 0.53
C ALA A 67 4.52 -2.65 -0.40
N ASP A 68 4.22 -2.79 -1.69
CA ASP A 68 4.34 -1.70 -2.67
C ASP A 68 3.40 -0.53 -2.34
N LEU A 69 2.16 -0.80 -1.93
CA LEU A 69 1.21 0.25 -1.52
C LEU A 69 1.69 1.02 -0.28
N ARG A 70 2.30 0.32 0.69
CA ARG A 70 2.91 0.96 1.86
C ARG A 70 4.08 1.85 1.46
N ILE A 71 4.97 1.36 0.59
CA ILE A 71 6.11 2.13 0.07
C ILE A 71 5.63 3.39 -0.67
N ILE A 72 4.60 3.28 -1.51
CA ILE A 72 3.99 4.42 -2.19
C ILE A 72 3.48 5.45 -1.19
N GLY A 73 2.73 5.00 -0.16
CA GLY A 73 2.23 5.88 0.89
C GLY A 73 3.35 6.62 1.63
N ASP A 74 4.46 5.94 1.92
CA ASP A 74 5.61 6.55 2.60
C ASP A 74 6.39 7.52 1.71
N LEU A 75 6.54 7.22 0.42
CA LEU A 75 7.17 8.14 -0.54
C LEU A 75 6.34 9.42 -0.71
N LEU A 76 5.02 9.30 -0.77
CA LEU A 76 4.11 10.45 -0.87
C LEU A 76 4.14 11.30 0.41
N TYR A 77 4.20 10.66 1.58
CA TYR A 77 4.36 11.36 2.85
C TYR A 77 5.71 12.10 2.94
N GLN A 78 6.81 11.49 2.50
CA GLN A 78 8.11 12.17 2.44
C GLN A 78 8.07 13.38 1.49
N ALA A 79 7.37 13.26 0.36
CA ALA A 79 7.17 14.36 -0.57
C ALA A 79 6.39 15.51 0.10
N SER A 80 5.31 15.24 0.82
CA SER A 80 4.52 16.29 1.50
C SER A 80 5.36 17.07 2.52
N LEU A 81 6.16 16.37 3.33
CA LEU A 81 7.08 17.00 4.27
C LEU A 81 8.10 17.91 3.56
N SER A 82 8.69 17.43 2.45
CA SER A 82 9.66 18.23 1.68
C SER A 82 9.03 19.49 1.07
N TYR A 83 7.76 19.42 0.65
CA TYR A 83 7.04 20.59 0.15
C TYR A 83 6.74 21.59 1.27
N ALA A 84 6.20 21.13 2.40
CA ALA A 84 5.90 21.97 3.56
C ALA A 84 7.14 22.70 4.09
N GLU A 85 8.28 22.02 4.20
CA GLU A 85 9.56 22.64 4.59
C GLU A 85 10.02 23.71 3.59
N THR A 86 9.88 23.44 2.29
CA THR A 86 10.29 24.37 1.23
C THR A 86 9.39 25.61 1.22
N GLU A 87 8.08 25.45 1.40
CA GLU A 87 7.14 26.57 1.52
C GLU A 87 7.41 27.41 2.77
N ALA A 88 7.63 26.78 3.92
CA ALA A 88 7.97 27.48 5.16
C ALA A 88 9.24 28.33 5.01
N ALA A 89 10.28 27.78 4.35
CA ALA A 89 11.53 28.50 4.08
C ALA A 89 11.37 29.67 3.09
N VAL A 90 10.41 29.60 2.16
CA VAL A 90 10.09 30.69 1.23
C VAL A 90 9.30 31.79 1.95
N ILE A 91 8.32 31.42 2.79
CA ILE A 91 7.54 32.38 3.60
C ILE A 91 8.46 33.16 4.55
N GLU A 92 9.37 32.48 5.25
CA GLU A 92 10.29 33.12 6.20
C GLU A 92 11.30 34.07 5.51
N ARG A 93 11.63 33.82 4.23
CA ARG A 93 12.47 34.71 3.40
C ARG A 93 11.70 35.88 2.79
N CYS A 94 10.37 35.83 2.78
CA CYS A 94 9.50 36.86 2.22
C CYS A 94 8.80 37.71 3.31
N ALA A 95 8.99 37.39 4.58
CA ALA A 95 8.65 38.20 5.75
C ALA A 95 9.80 39.15 6.12
#